data_AF-A0A6A6RIJ3-F1
#
_entry.id   AF-A0A6A6RIJ3-F1
#
_cell.length_a   1.000
_cell.length_b   1.000
_cell.length_c   1.000
_cell.angle_alpha   90.00
_cell.angle_beta   90.00
_cell.angle_gamma   90.00
#
_symmetry.space_group_name_H-M   'P 1'
#
loop_
_entity.id
_entity.type
_entity.pdbx_description
1 polymer ?
#
loop_
_entity_poly.entity_id
_entity_poly.type
_entity_poly.pdbx_seq_one_letter_code
_entity_poly.pdbx_strand_id
1 'polypeptide(L)'
;MKLSIEILALWVSVALGQSFPECTRTLARTDECASVINANACYNQNRFNGAATLACIDGTNDADRKKKVCQCCTCVGSVMCSWATKQKYC
;
A
#
# COMPACT_ATOMS: atom_id res chain seq x y z
N MET A 1 -36.14 -15.23 -24.04
CA MET A 1 -35.17 -14.13 -24.22
C MET A 1 -35.42 -13.06 -23.15
N LYS A 2 -34.91 -13.24 -21.93
CA LYS A 2 -35.05 -12.26 -20.83
C LYS A 2 -34.01 -12.41 -19.72
N LEU A 3 -33.21 -13.49 -19.73
CA LEU A 3 -32.13 -13.77 -18.79
C LEU A 3 -30.75 -13.29 -19.25
N SER A 4 -30.61 -12.78 -20.48
CA SER A 4 -29.31 -12.41 -21.06
C SER A 4 -28.88 -10.98 -20.76
N ILE A 5 -29.79 -10.13 -20.26
CA ILE A 5 -29.51 -8.68 -20.06
C ILE A 5 -28.97 -8.40 -18.66
N GLU A 6 -29.23 -9.26 -17.67
CA GLU A 6 -28.79 -9.04 -16.29
C GLU A 6 -27.29 -9.33 -16.07
N ILE A 7 -26.66 -10.16 -16.92
CA ILE A 7 -25.26 -10.57 -16.75
C ILE A 7 -24.28 -9.46 -17.21
N LEU A 8 -24.71 -8.53 -18.06
CA LEU A 8 -23.85 -7.42 -18.52
C LEU A 8 -23.71 -6.27 -17.51
N ALA A 9 -24.52 -6.22 -16.45
CA ALA A 9 -24.43 -5.15 -15.44
C ALA A 9 -23.36 -5.39 -14.37
N LEU A 10 -22.78 -6.60 -14.29
CA LEU A 10 -21.83 -7.00 -13.23
C LEU A 10 -20.35 -6.76 -13.58
N TRP A 11 -20.05 -6.17 -14.73
CA TRP A 11 -18.66 -5.99 -15.21
C TRP A 11 -18.12 -4.55 -15.14
N VAL A 12 -18.83 -3.63 -14.47
CA VAL A 12 -18.36 -2.24 -14.29
C VAL A 12 -17.96 -1.99 -12.83
N SER A 13 -16.94 -2.68 -12.33
CA SER A 13 -16.35 -2.32 -11.02
C SER A 13 -14.84 -2.51 -10.90
N VAL A 14 -14.14 -2.96 -11.96
CA VAL A 14 -12.72 -3.32 -11.85
C VAL A 14 -11.82 -2.23 -12.40
N ALA A 15 -11.91 -1.00 -11.88
CA ALA A 15 -10.90 0.03 -12.17
C ALA A 15 -10.88 1.23 -11.21
N LEU A 16 -11.40 1.12 -9.98
CA LEU A 16 -11.07 2.11 -8.96
C LEU A 16 -9.63 1.82 -8.48
N GLY A 17 -8.65 2.24 -9.29
CA GLY A 17 -7.25 2.24 -8.89
C GLY A 17 -7.12 3.03 -7.60
N GLN A 18 -6.64 2.38 -6.54
CA GLN A 18 -6.30 3.02 -5.27
C GLN A 18 -5.31 4.16 -5.55
N SER A 19 -5.76 5.41 -5.41
CA SER A 19 -4.90 6.58 -5.57
C SER A 19 -4.16 6.84 -4.28
N PHE A 20 -2.91 6.42 -4.22
CA PHE A 20 -2.01 6.79 -3.14
C PHE A 20 -1.57 8.26 -3.27
N PRO A 21 -1.32 8.97 -2.17
CA PRO A 21 -0.79 10.32 -2.22
C PRO A 21 0.58 10.33 -2.92
N GLU A 22 0.84 11.34 -3.74
CA GLU A 22 2.16 11.52 -4.35
C GLU A 22 3.22 11.77 -3.26
N CYS A 23 4.38 11.15 -3.40
CA CYS A 23 5.49 11.42 -2.50
C CYS A 23 6.15 12.77 -2.81
N THR A 24 5.66 13.82 -2.17
CA THR A 24 6.31 15.14 -2.23
C THR A 24 7.59 15.16 -1.38
N ARG A 25 8.50 16.09 -1.67
CA ARG A 25 9.72 16.30 -0.85
C ARG A 25 9.41 16.60 0.61
N THR A 26 8.30 17.28 0.89
CA THR A 26 7.85 17.58 2.26
C THR A 26 7.34 16.32 2.95
N LEU A 27 6.53 15.52 2.25
CA LEU A 27 5.98 14.27 2.77
C LEU A 27 7.10 13.26 3.07
N ALA A 28 8.08 13.11 2.17
CA ALA A 28 9.23 12.22 2.37
C ALA A 28 10.09 12.54 3.60
N ARG A 29 9.96 13.77 4.15
CA ARG A 29 10.75 14.26 5.29
C ARG A 29 10.01 14.16 6.62
N THR A 30 8.73 13.76 6.63
CA THR A 30 8.03 13.54 7.90
C THR A 30 8.55 12.26 8.56
N ASP A 31 8.48 12.17 9.89
CA ASP A 31 8.97 11.01 10.63
C ASP A 31 8.24 9.72 10.24
N GLU A 32 6.96 9.83 9.87
CA GLU A 32 6.14 8.73 9.36
C GLU A 32 6.73 8.15 8.08
N CYS A 33 6.99 8.99 7.07
CA CYS A 33 7.53 8.51 5.82
C CYS A 33 9.02 8.17 5.92
N ALA A 34 9.79 8.86 6.77
CA ALA A 34 11.17 8.49 7.06
C ALA A 34 11.25 7.06 7.64
N SER A 35 10.37 6.69 8.57
CA SER A 35 10.32 5.32 9.12
C SER A 35 10.05 4.27 8.04
N VAL A 36 9.18 4.60 7.08
CA VAL A 36 8.84 3.72 5.96
C VAL A 36 9.97 3.64 4.94
N ILE A 37 10.65 4.74 4.61
CA ILE A 37 11.75 4.78 3.63
C ILE A 37 13.01 4.11 4.17
N ASN A 38 13.35 4.35 5.44
CA ASN A 38 14.58 3.86 6.05
C ASN A 38 14.58 2.35 6.28
N ALA A 39 13.42 1.72 6.32
CA ALA A 39 13.26 0.27 6.43
C ALA A 39 13.58 -0.51 5.12
N ASN A 40 14.13 0.16 4.09
CA ASN A 40 14.41 -0.46 2.78
C ASN A 40 15.25 -1.75 2.87
N ALA A 41 16.21 -1.81 3.78
CA ALA A 41 17.10 -2.96 3.91
C ALA A 41 16.31 -4.18 4.37
N CYS A 42 15.40 -4.00 5.32
CA CYS A 42 14.50 -5.04 5.79
C CYS A 42 13.54 -5.51 4.68
N TYR A 43 12.97 -4.59 3.89
CA TYR A 43 12.13 -4.97 2.75
C TYR A 43 12.90 -5.79 1.71
N ASN A 44 14.14 -5.39 1.41
CA ASN A 44 14.99 -6.05 0.43
C ASN A 44 15.41 -7.45 0.88
N GLN A 45 15.74 -7.61 2.16
CA GLN A 45 16.07 -8.89 2.76
C GLN A 45 14.87 -9.85 2.70
N ASN A 46 13.68 -9.35 3.07
CA ASN A 46 12.48 -10.16 3.15
C ASN A 46 11.67 -10.19 1.84
N ARG A 47 12.11 -9.49 0.79
CA ARG A 47 11.49 -9.42 -0.53
C ARG A 47 9.98 -9.12 -0.50
N PHE A 48 9.54 -8.23 0.38
CA PHE A 48 8.12 -7.92 0.61
C PHE A 48 7.25 -9.19 0.86
N ASN A 49 7.80 -10.19 1.56
CA ASN A 49 7.15 -11.47 1.82
C ASN A 49 5.97 -11.33 2.81
N GLY A 50 4.78 -11.05 2.26
CA GLY A 50 3.52 -11.09 2.98
C GLY A 50 3.43 -10.11 4.14
N ALA A 51 2.66 -10.48 5.16
CA ALA A 51 2.37 -9.64 6.33
C ALA A 51 3.60 -9.35 7.21
N ALA A 52 4.64 -10.21 7.17
CA ALA A 52 5.87 -10.00 7.94
C ALA A 52 6.62 -8.71 7.54
N THR A 53 6.44 -8.25 6.30
CA THR A 53 7.00 -6.99 5.80
C THR A 53 6.50 -5.78 6.62
N LEU A 54 5.30 -5.86 7.21
CA LEU A 54 4.78 -4.79 8.05
C LEU A 54 5.65 -4.59 9.32
N ALA A 55 6.26 -5.66 9.82
CA ALA A 55 7.13 -5.61 11.00
C ALA A 55 8.47 -4.90 10.75
N CYS A 56 8.84 -4.65 9.49
CA CYS A 56 10.01 -3.83 9.16
C CYS A 56 9.81 -2.35 9.51
N ILE A 57 8.56 -1.91 9.71
CA ILE A 57 8.21 -0.49 9.90
C ILE A 57 8.08 -0.21 11.39
N ASP A 58 8.78 0.83 11.84
CA ASP A 58 8.64 1.30 13.22
C ASP A 58 7.22 1.79 13.49
N GLY A 59 6.67 1.37 14.62
CA GLY A 59 5.34 1.78 15.06
C GLY A 59 4.90 1.09 16.33
N THR A 60 3.94 1.71 17.02
CA THR A 60 3.44 1.24 18.32
C THR A 60 2.57 -0.01 18.20
N ASN A 61 1.89 -0.18 17.06
CA ASN A 61 1.07 -1.33 16.73
C ASN A 61 0.87 -1.43 15.21
N ASP A 62 0.20 -2.49 14.76
CA ASP A 62 -0.05 -2.72 13.33
C ASP A 62 -0.92 -1.65 12.67
N ALA A 63 -1.84 -1.01 13.41
CA ALA A 63 -2.68 0.05 12.84
C ALA A 63 -1.85 1.30 12.51
N ASP A 64 -0.92 1.68 13.40
CA ASP A 64 0.04 2.76 13.16
C ASP A 64 0.93 2.45 11.95
N ARG A 65 1.49 1.23 11.88
CA ARG A 65 2.32 0.80 10.74
C ARG A 65 1.55 0.84 9.42
N LYS A 66 0.32 0.32 9.39
CA LYS A 66 -0.53 0.36 8.19
C LYS A 66 -0.84 1.78 7.76
N LYS A 67 -1.16 2.67 8.70
CA LYS A 67 -1.39 4.10 8.42
C LYS A 67 -0.17 4.72 7.73
N LYS A 68 1.02 4.51 8.28
CA LYS A 68 2.29 4.99 7.70
C LYS A 68 2.51 4.44 6.29
N VAL A 69 2.26 3.14 6.07
CA VAL A 69 2.33 2.50 4.73
C VAL A 69 1.40 3.21 3.74
N CYS A 70 0.13 3.37 4.07
CA CYS A 70 -0.85 3.96 3.14
C CYS A 70 -0.53 5.41 2.79
N GLN A 71 0.04 6.15 3.75
CA GLN A 71 0.44 7.53 3.54
C GLN A 71 1.74 7.65 2.73
N CYS A 72 2.66 6.69 2.82
CA CYS A 72 4.04 6.86 2.38
C CYS A 72 4.52 5.83 1.35
N CYS A 73 3.70 4.86 0.92
CA CYS A 73 4.16 3.78 0.03
C CYS A 73 4.79 4.31 -1.27
N THR A 74 4.29 5.43 -1.80
CA THR A 74 4.79 6.06 -3.03
C THR A 74 6.19 6.62 -2.86
N CYS A 75 6.63 6.88 -1.63
CA CYS A 75 7.99 7.33 -1.32
C CYS A 75 9.03 6.21 -1.40
N VAL A 76 8.61 4.96 -1.25
CA VAL A 76 9.48 3.78 -1.41
C VAL A 76 9.45 3.29 -2.85
N GLY A 77 8.26 3.27 -3.45
CA GLY A 77 8.05 2.94 -4.84
C GLY A 77 6.85 2.05 -5.07
N SER A 78 6.55 1.80 -6.36
CA SER A 78 5.36 1.05 -6.78
C SER A 78 5.24 -0.33 -6.13
N VAL A 79 6.36 -1.03 -5.92
CA VAL A 79 6.39 -2.36 -5.27
C VAL A 79 5.76 -2.32 -3.89
N MET A 80 6.05 -1.28 -3.09
CA MET A 80 5.48 -1.16 -1.75
C MET A 80 3.99 -0.86 -1.80
N CYS A 81 3.55 0.04 -2.68
CA CYS A 81 2.12 0.33 -2.85
C CYS A 81 1.35 -0.91 -3.32
N SER A 82 1.87 -1.65 -4.30
CA SER A 82 1.26 -2.90 -4.77
C SER A 82 1.20 -3.96 -3.67
N TRP A 83 2.25 -4.08 -2.85
CA TRP A 83 2.23 -4.95 -1.68
C TRP A 83 1.15 -4.52 -0.68
N ALA A 84 1.08 -3.24 -0.32
CA ALA A 84 0.10 -2.71 0.62
C ALA A 84 -1.35 -2.96 0.17
N THR A 85 -1.63 -2.74 -1.12
CA THR A 85 -2.93 -3.05 -1.73
C THR A 85 -3.23 -4.54 -1.71
N LYS A 86 -2.25 -5.40 -2.02
CA LYS A 86 -2.43 -6.86 -1.95
C LYS A 86 -2.76 -7.33 -0.53
N GLN A 87 -2.19 -6.69 0.48
CA GLN A 87 -2.51 -6.97 1.88
C GLN A 87 -3.82 -6.32 2.37
N LYS A 88 -4.47 -5.49 1.55
CA LYS A 88 -5.68 -4.73 1.89
C LYS A 88 -5.49 -3.83 3.11
N TYR A 89 -4.31 -3.20 3.22
CA TYR A 89 -4.06 -2.18 4.24
C TYR A 89 -4.60 -0.82 3.81
N CYS A 90 -4.54 -0.60 2.49
CA CYS A 90 -5.04 0.48 1.70
C CYS A 90 -5.74 -0.24 0.52
#